data_AF-A0A2D8XJH2-F1
#
_entry.id   AF-A0A2D8XJH2-F1
#
_cell.length_a   1.000
_cell.length_b   1.000
_cell.length_c   1.000
_cell.angle_alpha   90.00
_cell.angle_beta   90.00
_cell.angle_gamma   90.00
#
_symmetry.space_group_name_H-M   'P 1'
#
loop_
_entity.id
_entity.type
_entity.pdbx_description
1 polymer ?
#
loop_
_entity_poly.entity_id
_entity_poly.type
_entity_poly.pdbx_seq_one_letter_code
_entity_poly.pdbx_strand_id
1 'polypeptide(L)'
;MEESLNSVPDAVFHDKIILQIGRCEAAEKKTQLASFEDKFQVPSTRVEGIIGDVDRTIRSSSIKEALKLWDEVYMYETNRLAQILYVPNYKDPMQARYRYERSGAEFIQALPGPADTAIGANLYLHTTTR
;
A
#
# COMPACT_ATOMS: atom_id res chain seq x y z
N MET A 1 -8.87 -5.27 -8.79
CA MET A 1 -9.36 -5.47 -7.42
C MET A 1 -10.54 -6.44 -7.36
N GLU A 2 -11.48 -6.43 -8.31
CA GLU A 2 -12.57 -7.41 -8.33
C GLU A 2 -12.09 -8.86 -8.58
N GLU A 3 -11.12 -9.08 -9.48
CA GLU A 3 -10.62 -10.43 -9.77
C GLU A 3 -9.78 -11.03 -8.62
N SER A 4 -9.08 -10.19 -7.85
CA SER A 4 -8.34 -10.58 -6.65
C SER A 4 -9.24 -10.89 -5.44
N LEU A 5 -10.50 -10.43 -5.46
CA LEU A 5 -11.50 -10.82 -4.45
C LEU A 5 -12.11 -12.20 -4.76
N ASN A 6 -12.14 -12.60 -6.04
CA ASN A 6 -12.63 -13.91 -6.48
C ASN A 6 -11.65 -15.06 -6.20
N SER A 7 -10.38 -14.77 -5.88
CA SER A 7 -9.38 -15.77 -5.50
C SER A 7 -9.26 -15.97 -3.98
N VAL A 8 -10.09 -15.30 -3.18
CA VAL A 8 -10.11 -15.46 -1.72
C VAL A 8 -10.65 -16.86 -1.39
N PRO A 9 -9.80 -17.79 -0.93
CA PRO A 9 -10.14 -19.21 -0.91
C PRO A 9 -10.99 -19.61 0.30
N ASP A 10 -11.07 -18.77 1.35
CA ASP A 10 -11.70 -19.10 2.62
C ASP A 10 -12.10 -17.83 3.41
N ALA A 11 -13.16 -17.93 4.23
CA ALA A 11 -13.65 -16.84 5.10
C ALA A 11 -12.57 -16.35 6.07
N VAL A 12 -11.70 -17.26 6.55
CA VAL A 12 -10.57 -16.90 7.43
C VAL A 12 -9.55 -16.01 6.71
N PHE A 13 -9.39 -16.15 5.39
CA PHE A 13 -8.49 -15.32 4.60
C PHE A 13 -9.07 -13.92 4.39
N HIS A 14 -10.39 -13.83 4.15
CA HIS A 14 -11.11 -12.57 4.08
C HIS A 14 -10.98 -11.75 5.38
N ASP A 15 -11.16 -12.39 6.54
CA ASP A 15 -11.02 -11.71 7.84
C ASP A 15 -9.60 -11.19 8.08
N LYS A 16 -8.59 -11.93 7.62
CA LYS A 16 -7.18 -11.48 7.68
C LYS A 16 -6.95 -10.24 6.82
N ILE A 17 -7.58 -10.15 5.64
CA ILE A 17 -7.50 -8.98 4.78
C ILE A 17 -8.15 -7.78 5.47
N ILE A 18 -9.35 -7.94 6.03
CA ILE A 18 -10.04 -6.85 6.76
C ILE A 18 -9.18 -6.34 7.91
N LEU A 19 -8.63 -7.26 8.71
CA LEU A 19 -7.76 -6.89 9.84
C LEU A 19 -6.52 -6.13 9.35
N GLN A 20 -5.91 -6.58 8.25
CA GLN A 20 -4.75 -5.90 7.68
C GLN A 20 -5.09 -4.51 7.13
N ILE A 21 -6.24 -4.35 6.47
CA ILE A 21 -6.73 -3.04 6.01
C ILE A 21 -6.91 -2.10 7.20
N GLY A 22 -7.50 -2.57 8.30
CA GLY A 22 -7.65 -1.77 9.52
C GLY A 22 -6.31 -1.31 10.11
N ARG A 23 -5.24 -2.12 10.01
CA ARG A 23 -3.89 -1.72 10.41
C ARG A 23 -3.31 -0.65 9.49
N CYS A 24 -3.49 -0.80 8.18
CA CYS A 24 -3.07 0.20 7.20
C CYS A 24 -3.77 1.54 7.43
N GLU A 25 -5.08 1.53 7.68
CA GLU A 25 -5.85 2.75 7.96
C GLU A 25 -5.40 3.43 9.27
N ALA A 26 -5.14 2.65 10.33
CA ALA A 26 -4.63 3.17 11.58
C ALA A 26 -3.22 3.79 11.44
N ALA A 27 -2.36 3.19 10.61
CA ALA A 27 -1.05 3.74 10.29
C ALA A 27 -1.17 5.04 9.48
N GLU A 28 -2.04 5.08 8.48
CA GLU A 28 -2.29 6.27 7.65
C GLU A 28 -2.85 7.45 8.46
N LYS A 29 -3.80 7.19 9.36
CA LYS A 29 -4.31 8.25 10.24
C LYS A 29 -3.20 8.85 11.09
N LYS A 30 -2.26 8.04 11.58
CA LYS A 30 -1.14 8.54 12.40
C LYS A 30 -0.11 9.33 11.59
N THR A 31 0.14 8.96 10.34
CA THR A 31 1.02 9.76 9.46
C THR A 31 0.37 11.10 9.08
N GLN A 32 -0.94 11.11 8.80
CA GLN A 32 -1.68 12.33 8.45
C GLN A 32 -1.92 13.25 9.67
N LEU A 33 -2.31 12.70 10.82
CA LEU A 33 -2.55 13.47 12.05
C LEU A 33 -1.29 14.19 12.52
N ALA A 34 -0.11 13.60 12.33
CA ALA A 34 1.16 14.24 12.61
C ALA A 34 1.42 15.51 11.75
N SER A 35 0.73 15.66 10.62
CA SER A 35 0.83 16.83 9.73
C SER A 35 -0.29 17.87 9.91
N PHE A 36 -1.41 17.51 10.53
CA PHE A 36 -2.64 18.32 10.53
C PHE A 36 -3.14 18.76 11.91
N GLU A 37 -2.95 17.96 12.97
CA GLU A 37 -3.44 18.29 14.30
C GLU A 37 -2.35 18.85 15.22
N ASP A 38 -2.61 20.04 15.77
CA ASP A 38 -1.78 20.71 16.78
C ASP A 38 -1.75 19.95 18.14
N LYS A 39 -2.62 18.94 18.31
CA LYS A 39 -2.70 18.05 19.48
C LYS A 39 -2.05 16.68 19.26
N PHE A 40 -1.41 16.45 18.11
CA PHE A 40 -0.73 15.19 17.84
C PHE A 40 0.44 15.01 18.81
N GLN A 41 0.25 14.14 19.80
CA GLN A 41 1.31 13.80 20.74
C GLN A 41 2.30 12.88 20.04
N VAL A 42 3.37 13.49 19.54
CA VAL A 42 4.51 12.81 18.94
C VAL A 42 4.97 11.69 19.89
N PRO A 43 5.08 10.44 19.44
CA PRO A 43 5.66 9.39 20.26
C PRO A 43 7.04 9.81 20.72
N SER A 44 7.30 9.72 22.01
CA SER A 44 8.62 10.01 22.57
C SER A 44 9.57 8.94 22.07
N THR A 45 10.49 9.31 21.18
CA THR A 45 11.51 8.39 20.63
C THR A 45 12.50 7.96 21.71
N ARG A 46 12.68 8.80 22.75
CA ARG A 46 13.49 8.52 23.92
C ARG A 46 12.71 8.94 25.17
N VAL A 47 12.53 8.01 26.11
CA VAL A 47 11.97 8.28 27.43
C VAL A 47 13.04 7.95 28.45
N GLU A 48 13.53 8.95 29.15
CA GLU A 48 14.46 8.76 30.25
C GLU A 48 13.77 9.08 31.56
N GLY A 49 13.70 8.06 32.43
CA GLY A 49 13.29 8.23 33.81
C GLY A 49 14.54 8.42 34.67
N ILE A 50 14.69 9.60 35.25
CA ILE A 50 15.71 9.85 36.27
C ILE A 50 15.02 9.64 37.61
N ILE A 51 15.29 8.50 38.23
CA ILE A 51 14.75 8.13 39.54
C ILE A 51 15.67 8.71 40.62
N GLY A 52 15.10 9.47 41.56
CA GLY A 52 15.83 10.16 42.62
C GLY A 52 14.87 10.85 43.61
N ASP A 53 15.34 11.89 44.31
CA ASP A 53 14.55 12.65 45.30
C ASP A 53 13.33 13.37 44.69
N VAL A 54 13.39 13.70 43.39
CA VAL A 54 12.26 14.17 42.61
C VAL A 54 12.24 13.41 41.29
N ASP A 55 11.16 12.67 41.06
CA ASP A 55 10.96 11.95 39.80
C ASP A 55 10.84 12.93 38.64
N ARG A 56 11.82 12.91 37.74
CA ARG A 56 11.82 13.71 36.52
C ARG A 56 11.76 12.78 35.32
N THR A 57 10.72 12.96 34.50
CA THR A 57 10.61 12.33 33.19
C THR A 57 10.96 13.36 32.14
N ILE A 58 12.09 13.19 31.45
CA ILE A 58 12.46 14.02 30.31
C ILE A 58 11.99 13.29 29.05
N ARG A 59 11.07 13.92 28.31
CA ARG A 59 10.61 13.44 27.01
C ARG A 59 11.22 14.33 25.93
N SER A 60 12.22 13.83 25.22
CA SER A 60 12.73 14.47 24.01
C SER A 60 12.09 13.78 22.81
N SER A 61 11.26 14.49 22.06
CA SER A 61 10.67 14.00 20.81
C SER A 61 11.07 14.90 19.65
N SER A 62 11.81 14.35 18.69
CA SER A 62 12.05 15.00 17.40
C SER A 62 10.88 14.68 16.47
N ILE A 63 10.09 15.69 16.11
CA ILE A 63 8.94 15.54 15.19
C ILE A 63 9.37 14.93 13.86
N LYS A 64 10.55 15.33 13.36
CA LYS A 64 11.11 14.82 12.10
C LYS A 64 11.42 13.33 12.14
N GLU A 65 11.92 12.83 13.27
CA GLU A 65 12.21 11.40 13.43
C GLU A 65 10.94 10.58 13.60
N ALA A 66 9.98 11.10 14.34
CA ALA A 66 8.69 10.44 14.50
C ALA A 66 7.92 10.33 13.18
N LEU A 67 7.93 11.38 12.35
CA LEU A 67 7.31 11.34 11.02
C LEU A 67 7.94 10.27 10.13
N LYS A 68 9.28 10.16 10.12
CA LYS A 68 9.98 9.11 9.38
C LYS A 68 9.60 7.72 9.88
N LEU A 69 9.56 7.52 11.21
CA LEU A 69 9.19 6.25 11.81
C LEU A 69 7.76 5.84 11.43
N TRP A 70 6.81 6.79 11.44
CA TRP A 70 5.44 6.50 11.04
C TRP A 70 5.30 6.21 9.55
N ASP A 71 6.07 6.88 8.69
CA ASP A 71 6.11 6.58 7.26
C ASP A 71 6.68 5.17 7.01
N GLU A 72 7.74 4.78 7.73
CA GLU A 72 8.29 3.41 7.70
C GLU A 72 7.25 2.36 8.14
N VAL A 73 6.51 2.63 9.21
CA VAL A 73 5.42 1.76 9.70
C VAL A 73 4.31 1.64 8.66
N TYR A 74 3.93 2.75 8.01
CA TYR A 74 2.92 2.74 6.95
C TYR A 74 3.37 1.92 5.73
N MET A 75 4.62 2.11 5.29
CA MET A 75 5.21 1.33 4.19
C MET A 75 5.31 -0.15 4.53
N TYR A 76 5.64 -0.50 5.78
CA TYR A 76 5.68 -1.88 6.24
C TYR A 76 4.31 -2.58 6.17
N GLU A 77 3.26 -1.95 6.72
CA GLU A 77 1.92 -2.54 6.75
C GLU A 77 1.29 -2.63 5.34
N THR A 78 1.55 -1.64 4.48
CA THR A 78 1.08 -1.67 3.09
C THR A 78 1.83 -2.69 2.23
N ASN A 79 3.14 -2.87 2.42
CA ASN A 79 3.91 -3.95 1.79
C ASN A 79 3.42 -5.33 2.24
N ARG A 80 3.05 -5.49 3.51
CA ARG A 80 2.47 -6.74 4.03
C ARG A 80 1.10 -7.03 3.39
N LEU A 81 0.24 -6.02 3.23
CA LEU A 81 -1.04 -6.18 2.52
C LEU A 81 -0.82 -6.56 1.06
N ALA A 82 0.12 -5.91 0.39
CA ALA A 82 0.49 -6.17 -1.00
C ALA A 82 0.98 -7.62 -1.19
N GLN A 83 1.78 -8.15 -0.25
CA GLN A 83 2.21 -9.55 -0.23
C GLN A 83 1.04 -10.53 -0.07
N ILE A 84 0.05 -10.22 0.78
CA ILE A 84 -1.14 -11.07 0.98
C ILE A 84 -1.97 -11.14 -0.30
N LEU A 85 -2.08 -10.03 -1.03
CA LEU A 85 -2.86 -9.93 -2.27
C LEU A 85 -2.09 -10.32 -3.53
N TYR A 86 -0.79 -10.62 -3.41
CA TYR A 86 0.12 -10.88 -4.53
C TYR A 86 0.16 -9.72 -5.56
N VAL A 87 0.12 -8.47 -5.08
CA VAL A 87 0.14 -7.26 -5.92
C VAL A 87 1.40 -6.45 -5.62
N PRO A 88 2.06 -5.81 -6.61
CA PRO A 88 3.16 -4.89 -6.35
C PRO A 88 2.69 -3.60 -5.64
N ASN A 89 3.46 -3.11 -4.68
CA ASN A 89 3.21 -1.83 -4.01
C ASN A 89 4.04 -0.71 -4.66
N TYR A 90 3.41 0.10 -5.50
CA TYR A 90 4.09 1.21 -6.18
C TYR A 90 4.40 2.42 -5.29
N LYS A 91 4.00 2.43 -4.01
CA LYS A 91 4.48 3.43 -3.04
C LYS A 91 5.91 3.14 -2.58
N ASP A 92 6.35 1.89 -2.65
CA ASP A 92 7.73 1.52 -2.29
C ASP A 92 8.69 2.01 -3.39
N PRO A 93 9.71 2.84 -3.08
CA PRO A 93 10.62 3.38 -4.08
C PRO A 93 11.40 2.30 -4.83
N MET A 94 11.68 1.14 -4.22
CA MET A 94 12.38 0.04 -4.90
C MET A 94 11.50 -0.59 -5.97
N GLN A 95 10.20 -0.76 -5.69
CA GLN A 95 9.24 -1.33 -6.63
C GLN A 95 8.76 -0.29 -7.67
N ALA A 96 8.68 0.99 -7.27
CA ALA A 96 8.29 2.09 -8.14
C ALA A 96 9.24 2.28 -9.33
N ARG A 97 10.53 1.93 -9.19
CA ARG A 97 11.48 1.93 -10.32
C ARG A 97 11.03 1.02 -11.46
N TYR A 98 10.49 -0.14 -11.11
CA TYR A 98 9.98 -1.12 -12.07
C TYR A 98 8.62 -0.74 -12.67
N ARG A 99 8.00 0.36 -12.20
CA ARG A 99 6.75 0.87 -12.77
C ARG A 99 6.89 1.27 -14.24
N TYR A 100 8.06 1.80 -14.62
CA TYR A 100 8.31 2.32 -15.97
C TYR A 100 9.31 1.49 -16.78
N GLU A 101 10.06 0.58 -16.13
CA GLU A 101 11.00 -0.33 -16.82
C GLU A 101 10.30 -1.52 -17.51
N ARG A 102 8.98 -1.71 -17.29
CA ARG A 102 8.17 -2.73 -17.98
C ARG A 102 7.27 -2.13 -19.06
N SER A 103 7.42 -2.69 -20.26
CA SER A 103 6.83 -2.28 -21.53
C SER A 103 5.30 -2.41 -21.56
N GLY A 104 4.66 -1.64 -22.45
CA GLY A 104 3.20 -1.43 -22.57
C GLY A 104 2.32 -2.64 -22.93
N ALA A 105 2.70 -3.87 -22.58
CA ALA A 105 1.89 -5.07 -22.72
C ALA A 105 1.28 -5.56 -21.38
N GLU A 106 1.63 -4.96 -20.24
CA GLU A 106 1.15 -5.40 -18.92
C GLU A 106 -0.16 -4.74 -18.46
N PHE A 107 -0.88 -4.05 -19.35
CA PHE A 107 -2.27 -3.72 -19.04
C PHE A 107 -3.02 -5.05 -18.90
N ILE A 108 -3.78 -5.20 -17.80
CA ILE A 108 -4.46 -6.45 -17.39
C ILE A 108 -5.51 -6.95 -18.42
N GLN A 109 -5.61 -6.32 -19.60
CA GLN A 109 -6.42 -6.76 -20.75
C GLN A 109 -5.71 -6.62 -22.11
N ALA A 110 -4.37 -6.56 -22.16
CA ALA A 110 -3.69 -6.71 -23.44
C ALA A 110 -3.82 -8.19 -23.87
N LEU A 111 -4.55 -8.41 -24.98
CA LEU A 111 -4.65 -9.74 -25.59
C LEU A 111 -3.23 -10.27 -25.81
N PRO A 112 -2.84 -11.43 -25.26
CA PRO A 112 -1.50 -11.96 -25.47
C PRO A 112 -1.32 -12.30 -26.95
N GLY A 113 -0.50 -11.50 -27.63
CA GLY A 113 -0.18 -11.66 -29.04
C GLY A 113 0.17 -10.33 -29.69
N PRO A 114 0.83 -10.34 -30.86
CA PRO A 114 0.93 -9.13 -31.68
C PRO A 114 -0.48 -8.58 -31.91
N ALA A 115 -0.66 -7.26 -31.79
CA ALA A 115 -1.95 -6.63 -32.00
C ALA A 115 -2.50 -7.03 -33.37
N ASP A 116 -3.59 -7.78 -33.39
CA ASP A 116 -4.27 -8.15 -34.63
C ASP A 116 -4.92 -6.89 -35.22
N THR A 117 -4.24 -6.27 -36.19
CA THR A 117 -4.71 -5.09 -36.89
C THR A 117 -5.90 -5.37 -37.81
N ALA A 118 -6.27 -6.65 -38.01
CA ALA A 118 -7.34 -7.08 -38.90
C ALA A 118 -8.66 -7.41 -38.17
N ILE A 119 -8.79 -7.14 -36.86
CA ILE A 119 -10.04 -7.39 -36.11
C ILE A 119 -11.26 -6.74 -36.78
N GLY A 120 -11.11 -5.52 -37.29
CA GLY A 120 -12.18 -4.82 -38.01
C GLY A 120 -12.62 -5.53 -39.30
N ALA A 121 -11.68 -6.15 -40.02
CA ALA A 121 -11.97 -6.90 -41.23
C ALA A 121 -12.68 -8.22 -40.91
N ASN A 122 -12.28 -8.94 -39.86
CA ASN A 122 -12.93 -10.17 -39.41
C ASN A 122 -14.38 -9.94 -38.93
N LEU A 123 -14.62 -8.86 -38.19
CA LEU A 123 -15.96 -8.48 -37.73
C LEU A 123 -16.87 -8.11 -38.91
N TYR A 124 -16.35 -7.37 -39.88
CA TYR A 124 -17.06 -7.02 -41.11
C TYR A 124 -17.41 -8.27 -41.95
N LEU A 125 -16.46 -9.19 -42.12
CA LEU A 125 -16.69 -10.42 -42.89
C LEU A 125 -17.72 -11.33 -42.21
N HIS A 126 -17.64 -11.50 -40.89
CA HIS A 126 -18.59 -12.31 -40.12
C HIS A 126 -20.03 -11.74 -40.14
N THR A 127 -20.17 -10.42 -40.17
CA THR A 127 -21.49 -9.76 -40.24
C THR A 127 -22.06 -9.74 -41.65
N THR A 128 -21.21 -9.68 -42.68
CA THR A 128 -21.64 -9.50 -44.07
C THR A 128 -21.83 -10.82 -44.82
N THR A 129 -21.11 -11.88 -44.45
CA THR A 129 -21.11 -13.16 -45.20
C THR A 129 -21.95 -14.27 -44.56
N ARG A 130 -22.86 -13.93 -43.65
CA ARG A 130 -23.82 -14.88 -43.09
C ARG A 130 -25.19 -14.78 -43.76
#